data_AF-A0AAW3WF28-F1
#
_entry.id   AF-A0AAW3WF28-F1
#
_cell.length_a   1.000
_cell.length_b   1.000
_cell.length_c   1.000
_cell.angle_alpha   90.00
_cell.angle_beta   90.00
_cell.angle_gamma   90.00
#
_symmetry.space_group_name_H-M   'P 1'
#
loop_
_entity.id
_entity.type
_entity.pdbx_description
1 polymer ?
#
loop_
_entity_poly.entity_id
_entity_poly.type
_entity_poly.pdbx_seq_one_letter_code
_entity_poly.pdbx_strand_id
1 'polypeptide(L)'
;MSEIMVDKINNAINTKIKPLLAEHNGDIELVEVRDGVAYVKLLGACSGCPSARFTMEEVISCVLKEIPEIKDVQLVDPISREMLNFARELLSK
;
A
#
# COMPACT_ATOMS: atom_id res chain seq x y z
N MET A 1 22.23 -5.65 -3.42
CA MET A 1 21.28 -6.46 -4.21
C MET A 1 19.83 -5.99 -4.00
N SER A 2 19.58 -4.69 -3.82
CA SER A 2 18.26 -4.17 -3.42
C SER A 2 17.59 -3.33 -4.50
N GLU A 3 18.37 -2.70 -5.37
CA GLU A 3 17.87 -1.73 -6.36
C GLU A 3 17.03 -2.37 -7.48
N ILE A 4 17.44 -3.54 -8.01
CA ILE A 4 16.76 -4.20 -9.14
C ILE A 4 15.34 -4.63 -8.76
N MET A 5 15.14 -5.07 -7.52
CA MET A 5 13.84 -5.53 -7.02
C MET A 5 12.87 -4.36 -6.83
N VAL A 6 13.35 -3.28 -6.21
CA VAL A 6 12.57 -2.05 -6.03
C VAL A 6 12.15 -1.46 -7.38
N ASP A 7 13.05 -1.48 -8.37
CA ASP A 7 12.76 -0.98 -9.71
C ASP A 7 11.67 -1.79 -10.42
N LYS A 8 11.73 -3.14 -10.35
CA LYS A 8 10.66 -4.02 -10.86
C LYS A 8 9.31 -3.74 -10.22
N ILE A 9 9.28 -3.58 -8.91
CA ILE A 9 8.03 -3.30 -8.17
C ILE A 9 7.49 -1.93 -8.57
N ASN A 10 8.35 -0.91 -8.61
CA ASN A 10 7.96 0.43 -9.05
C ASN A 10 7.45 0.42 -10.49
N ASN A 11 8.06 -0.35 -11.38
CA ASN A 11 7.56 -0.50 -12.75
C ASN A 11 6.18 -1.16 -12.79
N ALA A 12 5.96 -2.24 -12.04
CA ALA A 12 4.64 -2.89 -11.93
C ALA A 12 3.58 -1.92 -11.35
N ILE A 13 3.95 -1.15 -10.33
CA ILE A 13 3.10 -0.12 -9.74
C ILE A 13 2.74 0.94 -10.79
N ASN A 14 3.72 1.50 -11.47
CA ASN A 14 3.50 2.60 -12.43
C ASN A 14 2.70 2.16 -13.67
N THR A 15 2.90 0.93 -14.13
CA THR A 15 2.29 0.44 -15.39
C THR A 15 0.93 -0.22 -15.19
N LYS A 16 0.70 -0.91 -14.06
CA LYS A 16 -0.54 -1.66 -13.81
C LYS A 16 -1.42 -1.00 -12.74
N ILE A 17 -0.83 -0.54 -11.63
CA ILE A 17 -1.62 -0.12 -10.45
C ILE A 17 -2.01 1.36 -10.52
N LYS A 18 -1.07 2.26 -10.82
CA LYS A 18 -1.34 3.70 -10.94
C LYS A 18 -2.46 4.07 -11.90
N PRO A 19 -2.57 3.51 -13.13
CA PRO A 19 -3.71 3.84 -13.99
C PRO A 19 -5.06 3.43 -13.38
N LEU A 20 -5.13 2.26 -12.74
CA LEU A 20 -6.35 1.79 -12.06
C LEU A 20 -6.72 2.69 -10.87
N LEU A 21 -5.74 3.14 -10.10
CA LEU A 21 -5.96 4.04 -8.98
C LEU A 21 -6.30 5.47 -9.43
N ALA A 22 -5.71 5.93 -10.52
CA ALA A 22 -5.97 7.26 -11.07
C ALA A 22 -7.44 7.45 -11.47
N GLU A 23 -8.11 6.41 -11.98
CA GLU A 23 -9.56 6.42 -12.23
C GLU A 23 -10.38 6.70 -10.96
N HIS A 24 -9.85 6.31 -9.80
CA HIS A 24 -10.46 6.53 -8.49
C HIS A 24 -9.87 7.74 -7.74
N ASN A 25 -9.09 8.60 -8.38
CA ASN A 25 -8.35 9.71 -7.75
C ASN A 25 -7.48 9.24 -6.56
N GLY A 26 -6.97 8.01 -6.65
CA GLY A 26 -6.02 7.42 -5.72
C GLY A 26 -4.61 7.38 -6.31
N ASP A 27 -3.64 7.17 -5.44
CA ASP A 27 -2.27 6.87 -5.83
C ASP A 27 -1.67 5.86 -4.84
N ILE A 28 -0.49 5.34 -5.13
CA ILE A 28 0.21 4.36 -4.32
C ILE A 28 1.71 4.60 -4.36
N GLU A 29 2.35 4.40 -3.21
CA GLU A 29 3.79 4.49 -3.05
C GLU A 29 4.35 3.23 -2.38
N LEU A 30 5.48 2.74 -2.86
CA LEU A 30 6.24 1.69 -2.19
C LEU A 30 7.06 2.33 -1.07
N VAL A 31 6.83 1.90 0.18
CA VAL A 31 7.56 2.38 1.35
C VAL A 31 8.86 1.61 1.52
N GLU A 32 8.77 0.29 1.58
CA GLU A 32 9.93 -0.58 1.74
C GLU A 32 9.61 -2.02 1.31
N VAL A 33 10.66 -2.81 1.08
CA VAL A 33 10.54 -4.25 0.87
C VAL A 33 11.45 -4.94 1.87
N ARG A 34 10.88 -5.77 2.72
CA ARG A 34 11.61 -6.45 3.79
C ARG A 34 11.17 -7.89 3.91
N ASP A 35 12.13 -8.82 3.97
CA ASP A 35 11.89 -10.26 4.14
C ASP A 35 10.96 -10.90 3.09
N GLY A 36 10.85 -10.27 1.90
CA GLY A 36 9.94 -10.65 0.82
C GLY A 36 8.53 -10.08 0.97
N VAL A 37 8.31 -9.16 1.92
CA VAL A 37 7.06 -8.43 2.10
C VAL A 37 7.20 -7.03 1.53
N ALA A 38 6.32 -6.63 0.60
CA ALA A 38 6.25 -5.27 0.11
C ALA A 38 5.30 -4.44 0.98
N TYR A 39 5.83 -3.37 1.57
CA TYR A 39 5.07 -2.40 2.34
C TYR A 39 4.73 -1.23 1.44
N VAL A 40 3.44 -1.03 1.19
CA VAL A 40 2.92 -0.01 0.28
C VAL A 40 1.96 0.91 1.02
N LYS A 41 1.91 2.16 0.59
CA LYS A 41 1.04 3.18 1.16
C LYS A 41 0.10 3.69 0.08
N LEU A 42 -1.19 3.64 0.35
CA LEU A 42 -2.20 4.29 -0.49
C LEU A 42 -2.23 5.80 -0.19
N LEU A 43 -2.31 6.58 -1.25
CA LEU A 43 -2.40 8.03 -1.25
C LEU A 43 -3.71 8.46 -1.93
N GLY A 44 -4.10 9.71 -1.73
CA GLY A 44 -5.29 10.30 -2.36
C GLY A 44 -6.61 9.76 -1.81
N ALA A 45 -7.66 9.78 -2.63
CA ALA A 45 -9.02 9.43 -2.22
C ALA A 45 -9.16 7.99 -1.73
N CYS A 46 -8.32 7.07 -2.24
CA CYS A 46 -8.30 5.67 -1.84
C CYS A 46 -7.79 5.43 -0.41
N SER A 47 -7.07 6.38 0.19
CA SER A 47 -6.54 6.27 1.56
C SER A 47 -7.61 6.43 2.65
N GLY A 48 -8.72 7.11 2.34
CA GLY A 48 -9.77 7.47 3.29
C GLY A 48 -11.06 6.64 3.19
N CYS A 49 -11.17 5.75 2.19
CA CYS A 49 -12.39 4.97 1.96
C CYS A 49 -12.26 3.56 2.58
N PRO A 50 -12.92 3.29 3.72
CA PRO A 50 -12.76 2.02 4.45
C PRO A 50 -13.27 0.81 3.64
N SER A 51 -14.24 0.99 2.75
CA SER A 51 -14.72 -0.08 1.86
C SER A 51 -13.79 -0.31 0.66
N ALA A 52 -13.15 0.73 0.12
CA ALA A 52 -12.24 0.61 -1.01
C ALA A 52 -10.88 0.02 -0.60
N ARG A 53 -10.50 0.17 0.67
CA ARG A 53 -9.22 -0.35 1.19
C ARG A 53 -9.06 -1.84 0.92
N PHE A 54 -10.07 -2.66 1.25
CA PHE A 54 -9.97 -4.11 1.10
C PHE A 54 -9.86 -4.54 -0.36
N THR A 55 -10.73 -3.97 -1.21
CA THR A 55 -10.71 -4.23 -2.65
C THR A 55 -9.38 -3.82 -3.29
N MET A 56 -8.85 -2.65 -2.93
CA MET A 56 -7.59 -2.17 -3.48
C MET A 56 -6.41 -2.99 -2.96
N GLU A 57 -6.41 -3.40 -1.69
CA GLU A 57 -5.41 -4.31 -1.12
C GLU A 57 -5.31 -5.61 -1.92
N GLU A 58 -6.46 -6.24 -2.25
CA GLU A 58 -6.49 -7.46 -3.05
C GLU A 58 -5.94 -7.25 -4.45
N VAL A 59 -6.33 -6.16 -5.13
CA VAL A 59 -5.84 -5.83 -6.48
C VAL A 59 -4.32 -5.65 -6.48
N ILE A 60 -3.80 -4.88 -5.52
CA ILE A 60 -2.36 -4.62 -5.39
C ILE A 60 -1.60 -5.91 -5.06
N SER A 61 -2.12 -6.70 -4.14
CA SER A 61 -1.54 -8.00 -3.75
C SER A 61 -1.46 -8.94 -4.96
N CYS A 62 -2.52 -9.00 -5.78
CA CYS A 62 -2.57 -9.83 -6.97
C CYS A 62 -1.47 -9.45 -7.99
N VAL A 63 -1.33 -8.15 -8.28
CA VAL A 63 -0.32 -7.65 -9.22
C VAL A 63 1.11 -7.86 -8.71
N LEU A 64 1.37 -7.58 -7.44
CA LEU A 64 2.72 -7.68 -6.88
C LEU A 64 3.14 -9.13 -6.62
N LYS A 65 2.20 -10.05 -6.38
CA LYS A 65 2.48 -11.49 -6.27
C LYS A 65 2.87 -12.15 -7.61
N GLU A 66 2.68 -11.49 -8.74
CA GLU A 66 3.27 -11.93 -10.02
C GLU A 66 4.81 -11.89 -9.98
N ILE A 67 5.40 -11.13 -9.06
CA ILE A 67 6.85 -11.07 -8.85
C ILE A 67 7.23 -12.21 -7.89
N PRO A 68 7.98 -13.25 -8.33
CA PRO A 68 8.25 -14.44 -7.52
C PRO A 68 9.07 -14.18 -6.25
N GLU A 69 9.71 -13.03 -6.17
CA GLU A 69 10.49 -12.57 -5.02
C GLU A 69 9.59 -11.97 -3.90
N ILE A 70 8.33 -11.64 -4.19
CA ILE A 70 7.33 -11.15 -3.23
C ILE A 70 6.54 -12.33 -2.65
N LYS A 71 6.57 -12.46 -1.32
CA LYS A 71 5.79 -13.44 -0.55
C LYS A 71 4.45 -12.85 -0.09
N ASP A 72 4.46 -11.59 0.31
CA ASP A 72 3.28 -10.92 0.85
C ASP A 72 3.31 -9.41 0.57
N VAL A 73 2.15 -8.77 0.70
CA VAL A 73 1.98 -7.33 0.50
C VAL A 73 1.16 -6.77 1.65
N GLN A 74 1.65 -5.71 2.29
CA GLN A 74 0.94 -5.05 3.38
C GLN A 74 0.75 -3.56 3.13
N LEU A 75 -0.48 -3.10 3.37
CA LEU A 75 -0.82 -1.70 3.39
C LEU A 75 -0.37 -1.07 4.72
N VAL A 76 0.50 -0.09 4.63
CA VAL A 76 0.91 0.72 5.77
C VAL A 76 -0.13 1.82 5.97
N ASP A 77 -0.81 1.79 7.12
CA ASP A 77 -1.77 2.83 7.49
C ASP A 77 -1.06 4.19 7.65
N PRO A 78 -1.61 5.27 7.09
CA PRO A 78 -1.04 6.62 7.21
C PRO A 78 -1.24 7.24 8.61
N ILE A 79 -2.02 6.61 9.49
CA ILE A 79 -2.35 7.19 10.81
C ILE A 79 -1.10 7.15 11.69
N SER A 80 -0.60 8.32 12.09
CA SER A 80 0.53 8.40 13.01
C SER A 80 0.18 7.72 14.33
N ARG A 81 1.19 7.10 14.97
CA ARG A 81 1.04 6.50 16.31
C ARG A 81 0.49 7.50 17.33
N GLU A 82 0.81 8.78 17.16
CA GLU A 82 0.31 9.88 18.00
C GLU A 82 -1.20 10.07 17.83
N MET A 83 -1.71 10.06 16.60
CA MET A 83 -3.15 10.09 16.34
C MET A 83 -3.88 8.86 16.89
N LEU A 84 -3.30 7.67 16.73
CA LEU A 84 -3.85 6.43 17.29
C LEU A 84 -3.91 6.47 18.83
N ASN A 85 -2.85 6.98 19.47
CA ASN A 85 -2.81 7.13 20.92
C ASN A 85 -3.86 8.13 21.40
N PHE A 86 -4.01 9.25 20.71
CA PHE A 86 -5.02 10.26 21.01
C PHE A 86 -6.45 9.70 20.88
N ALA A 87 -6.75 8.97 19.80
CA ALA A 87 -8.06 8.34 19.62
C ALA A 87 -8.37 7.30 20.71
N ARG A 88 -7.38 6.50 21.12
CA ARG A 88 -7.51 5.55 22.23
C ARG A 88 -7.82 6.27 23.54
N GLU A 89 -7.12 7.37 23.83
CA GLU A 89 -7.36 8.16 25.04
C GLU A 89 -8.79 8.72 25.08
N LEU A 90 -9.30 9.24 23.95
CA LEU A 90 -10.67 9.75 23.85
C LEU A 90 -11.75 8.67 24.03
N LEU A 91 -11.51 7.45 23.51
CA LEU A 91 -12.45 6.32 23.61
C LEU A 91 -12.37 5.58 24.96
N SER A 92 -11.34 5.87 25.77
CA SER A 92 -11.15 5.27 27.10
C SER A 92 -11.85 6.05 28.23
N LYS A 93 -12.67 7.05 27.88
CA LYS A 93 -13.50 7.83 28.82
C LYS A 93 -14.96 7.40 28.78
#